data_AF-M0EPK1-F1
#
_entry.id   AF-M0EPK1-F1
#
_cell.length_a   1.000
_cell.length_b   1.000
_cell.length_c   1.000
_cell.angle_alpha   90.00
_cell.angle_beta   90.00
_cell.angle_gamma   90.00
#
_symmetry.space_group_name_H-M   'P 1'
#
loop_
_entity.id
_entity.type
_entity.pdbx_description
1 polymer ?
#
loop_
_entity_poly.entity_id
_entity_poly.type
_entity_poly.pdbx_seq_one_letter_code
_entity_poly.pdbx_strand_id
1 'polypeptide(L)'
;MEWQGDPHSDLPFEEWKRTKRLQRPAEPFTVRRVDPDRIQHVTVYTDTVDKAQDGERHPVFTPADARFAGFFRTAEAGAVRRGEWDRRLLPFDEYLPYVGLRRHFVDGVDWEDTRYYRNIVDCITGGSPLWGCETEAEFRDRCGDIDRLYDRIDREGYRPASELREGKLRYDEIAVNVGRDGHLLFNDGKHRLSVAKLCDVDDVPVRVIVRHQRWVAESDREFPSE
;
A
#
# COMPACT_ATOMS: atom_id res chain seq x y z
N MET A 1 20.54 -5.69 -22.21
CA MET A 1 19.75 -6.24 -21.08
C MET A 1 20.33 -7.61 -20.81
N GLU A 2 21.42 -7.66 -20.02
CA GLU A 2 22.04 -8.94 -19.66
C GLU A 2 21.08 -9.71 -18.77
N TRP A 3 20.64 -10.87 -19.26
CA TRP A 3 20.00 -11.88 -18.42
C TRP A 3 21.05 -12.34 -17.41
N GLN A 4 21.02 -11.80 -16.19
CA GLN A 4 21.74 -12.40 -15.08
C GLN A 4 21.20 -13.83 -14.93
N GLY A 5 22.10 -14.81 -15.05
CA GLY A 5 21.77 -16.22 -14.90
C GLY A 5 21.07 -16.49 -13.57
N ASP A 6 20.28 -17.57 -13.53
CA ASP A 6 19.57 -17.97 -12.32
C ASP A 6 20.55 -18.14 -11.15
N PRO A 7 20.48 -17.31 -10.10
CA PRO A 7 21.45 -17.33 -8.99
C PRO A 7 21.36 -18.60 -8.13
N HIS A 8 20.49 -19.53 -8.51
CA HIS A 8 20.27 -20.82 -7.86
C HIS A 8 20.58 -22.01 -8.78
N SER A 9 21.18 -21.80 -9.94
CA SER A 9 21.49 -22.87 -10.92
C SER A 9 22.33 -24.01 -10.34
N ASP A 10 23.10 -23.73 -9.29
CA ASP A 10 24.03 -24.68 -8.67
C ASP A 10 23.38 -25.51 -7.55
N LEU A 11 22.09 -25.29 -7.24
CA LEU A 11 21.36 -26.07 -6.24
C LEU A 11 21.02 -27.48 -6.76
N PRO A 12 20.98 -28.50 -5.88
CA PRO A 12 20.42 -29.81 -6.20
C PRO A 12 19.03 -29.68 -6.83
N PHE A 13 18.70 -30.54 -7.80
CA PHE A 13 17.49 -30.39 -8.63
C PHE A 13 16.18 -30.20 -7.84
N GLU A 14 15.99 -30.91 -6.72
CA GLU A 14 14.78 -30.75 -5.90
C GLU A 14 14.78 -29.43 -5.10
N GLU A 15 15.95 -28.94 -4.69
CA GLU A 15 16.08 -27.61 -4.08
C GLU A 15 15.90 -26.50 -5.11
N TRP A 16 16.47 -26.66 -6.31
CA TRP A 16 16.26 -25.77 -7.45
C TRP A 16 14.78 -25.73 -7.86
N LYS A 17 14.12 -26.87 -7.96
CA LYS A 17 12.69 -26.95 -8.27
C LYS A 17 11.84 -26.31 -7.17
N ARG A 18 12.26 -26.43 -5.90
CA ARG A 18 11.65 -25.70 -4.79
C ARG A 18 11.85 -24.20 -5.00
N THR A 19 13.06 -23.70 -5.23
CA THR A 19 13.28 -22.26 -5.48
C THR A 19 12.45 -21.74 -6.66
N LYS A 20 12.26 -22.55 -7.73
CA LYS A 20 11.37 -22.19 -8.84
C LYS A 20 9.90 -22.15 -8.49
N ARG A 21 9.42 -23.01 -7.59
CA ARG A 21 8.05 -22.90 -7.05
C ARG A 21 7.91 -21.63 -6.19
N LEU A 22 8.89 -21.33 -5.36
CA LEU A 22 8.90 -20.14 -4.52
C LEU A 22 8.97 -18.84 -5.31
N GLN A 23 9.57 -18.87 -6.49
CA GLN A 23 9.68 -17.71 -7.37
C GLN A 23 8.43 -17.49 -8.23
N ARG A 24 7.41 -18.37 -8.16
CA ARG A 24 6.17 -18.18 -8.95
C ARG A 24 5.44 -16.93 -8.45
N PRO A 25 5.23 -15.91 -9.30
CA PRO A 25 4.44 -14.77 -8.92
C PRO A 25 2.98 -15.18 -8.64
N ALA A 26 2.32 -14.47 -7.74
CA ALA A 26 0.87 -14.57 -7.58
C ALA A 26 0.22 -13.99 -8.83
N GLU A 27 -1.04 -14.34 -9.08
CA GLU A 27 -1.77 -13.68 -10.14
C GLU A 27 -1.94 -12.20 -9.74
N PRO A 28 -1.32 -11.25 -10.48
CA PRO A 28 -1.16 -9.86 -10.05
C PRO A 28 -2.49 -9.09 -9.87
N PHE A 29 -3.59 -9.70 -10.32
CA PHE A 29 -4.94 -9.17 -10.30
C PHE A 29 -5.92 -10.00 -9.46
N THR A 30 -5.42 -10.98 -8.69
CA THR A 30 -6.25 -11.67 -7.70
C THR A 30 -6.59 -10.71 -6.58
N VAL A 31 -7.90 -10.51 -6.38
CA VAL A 31 -8.45 -9.73 -5.28
C VAL A 31 -9.00 -10.69 -4.23
N ARG A 32 -8.69 -10.42 -2.96
CA ARG A 32 -9.20 -11.15 -1.80
C ARG A 32 -9.83 -10.17 -0.84
N ARG A 33 -10.93 -10.57 -0.21
CA ARG A 33 -11.59 -9.82 0.85
C ARG A 33 -10.89 -10.13 2.17
N VAL A 34 -10.57 -9.10 2.94
CA VAL A 34 -9.90 -9.22 4.25
C VAL A 34 -10.48 -8.19 5.21
N ASP A 35 -10.54 -8.54 6.48
CA ASP A 35 -10.77 -7.58 7.57
C ASP A 35 -9.67 -6.48 7.52
N PRO A 36 -10.05 -5.18 7.42
CA PRO A 36 -9.10 -4.07 7.42
C PRO A 36 -8.13 -4.09 8.61
N ASP A 37 -8.55 -4.59 9.77
CA ASP A 37 -7.77 -4.62 11.02
C ASP A 37 -6.67 -5.65 11.06
N ARG A 38 -6.64 -6.55 10.07
CA ARG A 38 -5.45 -7.38 9.78
C ARG A 38 -4.29 -6.57 9.20
N ILE A 39 -4.56 -5.39 8.64
CA ILE A 39 -3.55 -4.50 8.05
C ILE A 39 -3.11 -3.49 9.11
N GLN A 40 -2.28 -3.96 10.03
CA GLN A 40 -1.84 -3.18 11.20
C GLN A 40 -0.62 -2.30 10.93
N HIS A 41 0.09 -2.57 9.84
CA HIS A 41 1.38 -1.95 9.55
C HIS A 41 1.45 -1.49 8.10
N VAL A 42 2.23 -0.43 7.89
CA VAL A 42 2.57 0.14 6.60
C VAL A 42 3.93 -0.35 6.17
N THR A 43 4.06 -0.75 4.91
CA THR A 43 5.35 -1.05 4.27
C THR A 43 6.19 0.23 4.29
N VAL A 44 7.41 0.15 4.82
CA VAL A 44 8.34 1.29 4.89
C VAL A 44 9.57 1.04 4.02
N TYR A 45 10.33 2.12 3.78
CA TYR A 45 11.57 2.07 3.02
C TYR A 45 12.59 1.09 3.62
N THR A 46 13.18 0.27 2.76
CA THR A 46 14.50 -0.36 2.96
C THR A 46 15.31 -0.17 1.68
N ASP A 47 16.62 -0.43 1.77
CA ASP A 47 17.58 -0.36 0.65
C ASP A 47 17.22 -1.26 -0.56
N THR A 48 16.15 -2.05 -0.43
CA THR A 48 15.64 -3.01 -1.43
C THR A 48 14.27 -2.64 -2.03
N VAL A 49 13.70 -1.48 -1.68
CA VAL A 49 12.38 -1.04 -2.19
C VAL A 49 12.55 0.12 -3.17
N ASP A 50 12.14 -0.11 -4.41
CA ASP A 50 12.24 0.85 -5.50
C ASP A 50 10.94 1.66 -5.66
N LYS A 51 11.08 2.97 -5.42
CA LYS A 51 10.23 4.09 -5.86
C LYS A 51 8.99 4.49 -5.05
N ALA A 52 8.86 5.81 -4.94
CA ALA A 52 7.66 6.54 -4.59
C ALA A 52 6.53 6.19 -5.55
N GLN A 53 5.30 6.13 -5.01
CA GLN A 53 4.06 5.80 -5.72
C GLN A 53 3.88 6.49 -7.08
N ASP A 54 4.51 7.66 -7.28
CA ASP A 54 4.37 8.50 -8.47
C ASP A 54 5.74 8.92 -9.07
N GLY A 55 6.85 8.28 -8.70
CA GLY A 55 8.18 8.58 -9.25
C GLY A 55 8.97 9.71 -8.58
N GLU A 56 8.39 10.42 -7.61
CA GLU A 56 9.06 11.52 -6.90
C GLU A 56 9.22 11.24 -5.39
N ARG A 57 10.46 11.29 -4.89
CA ARG A 57 10.76 11.29 -3.44
C ARG A 57 10.09 12.52 -2.84
N HIS A 58 9.18 12.34 -1.87
CA HIS A 58 8.43 13.46 -1.33
C HIS A 58 8.79 13.74 0.15
N PRO A 59 9.29 14.94 0.49
CA PRO A 59 9.87 15.25 1.80
C PRO A 59 8.90 15.14 3.00
N VAL A 60 7.58 15.26 2.80
CA VAL A 60 6.59 15.02 3.87
C VAL A 60 6.62 13.60 4.39
N PHE A 61 6.76 12.66 3.46
CA PHE A 61 6.70 11.23 3.73
C PHE A 61 8.09 10.61 3.68
N THR A 62 9.17 11.40 3.67
CA THR A 62 10.59 10.98 3.57
C THR A 62 11.45 11.95 4.41
N PRO A 63 12.03 11.60 5.58
CA PRO A 63 12.99 12.41 6.28
C PRO A 63 14.31 12.39 5.51
N ALA A 64 15.28 13.17 5.99
CA ALA A 64 16.62 13.21 5.41
C ALA A 64 17.32 11.84 5.40
N ASP A 65 16.94 10.92 6.30
CA ASP A 65 17.53 9.59 6.54
C ASP A 65 16.59 8.40 6.19
N ALA A 66 15.55 8.65 5.36
CA ALA A 66 14.57 7.72 4.73
C ALA A 66 13.16 7.57 5.36
N ARG A 67 12.09 7.68 4.53
CA ARG A 67 10.67 7.27 4.78
C ARG A 67 9.96 7.11 3.40
N PHE A 68 8.86 6.35 3.47
CA PHE A 68 7.89 5.86 2.48
C PHE A 68 8.40 5.17 1.21
N ALA A 69 8.11 3.87 1.12
CA ALA A 69 8.34 3.04 -0.04
C ALA A 69 7.29 1.93 -0.07
N GLY A 70 6.64 1.76 -1.22
CA GLY A 70 5.87 0.57 -1.55
C GLY A 70 6.48 -0.05 -2.81
N PHE A 71 6.10 -1.28 -3.13
CA PHE A 71 6.48 -1.87 -4.40
C PHE A 71 5.64 -1.26 -5.54
N PHE A 72 6.28 -1.06 -6.70
CA PHE A 72 5.61 -0.46 -7.85
C PHE A 72 4.45 -1.33 -8.33
N ARG A 73 3.24 -0.78 -8.20
CA ARG A 73 1.94 -1.46 -8.31
C ARG A 73 1.75 -2.36 -9.53
N THR A 74 2.45 -2.10 -10.64
CA THR A 74 2.29 -2.80 -11.92
C THR A 74 3.49 -3.70 -12.25
N ALA A 75 4.72 -3.24 -12.01
CA ALA A 75 5.93 -4.00 -12.34
C ALA A 75 6.20 -5.12 -11.33
N GLU A 76 5.79 -4.92 -10.08
CA GLU A 76 6.06 -5.83 -8.97
C GLU A 76 4.84 -6.66 -8.58
N ALA A 77 3.71 -6.49 -9.27
CA ALA A 77 2.48 -7.16 -8.90
C ALA A 77 2.64 -8.69 -8.92
N GLY A 78 2.24 -9.33 -7.82
CA GLY A 78 2.41 -10.76 -7.58
C GLY A 78 3.85 -11.21 -7.31
N ALA A 79 4.85 -10.33 -7.33
CA ALA A 79 6.25 -10.73 -7.26
C ALA A 79 6.63 -11.37 -5.93
N VAL A 80 7.64 -12.23 -5.96
CA VAL A 80 8.27 -12.78 -4.76
C VAL A 80 9.60 -12.10 -4.54
N ARG A 81 9.83 -11.59 -3.32
CA ARG A 81 11.05 -10.87 -2.96
C ARG A 81 11.67 -11.47 -1.70
N ARG A 82 12.99 -11.53 -1.69
CA ARG A 82 13.81 -11.86 -0.53
C ARG A 82 14.31 -10.58 0.14
N GLY A 83 14.90 -10.69 1.31
CA GLY A 83 15.56 -9.58 2.00
C GLY A 83 14.84 -9.22 3.30
N GLU A 84 14.99 -7.96 3.70
CA GLU A 84 14.55 -7.48 5.02
C GLU A 84 13.49 -6.37 4.93
N TRP A 85 12.84 -6.25 3.77
CA TRP A 85 11.88 -5.20 3.46
C TRP A 85 10.64 -5.19 4.36
N ASP A 86 10.33 -6.30 5.01
CA ASP A 86 9.21 -6.49 5.93
C ASP A 86 9.58 -6.35 7.42
N ARG A 87 10.86 -6.11 7.77
CA ARG A 87 11.29 -6.01 9.18
C ARG A 87 11.02 -4.65 9.81
N ARG A 88 11.23 -3.58 9.05
CA ARG A 88 10.90 -2.23 9.52
C ARG A 88 9.46 -1.98 9.13
N LEU A 89 8.64 -1.57 10.09
CA LEU A 89 7.22 -1.37 9.91
C LEU A 89 6.81 -0.07 10.61
N LEU A 90 5.89 0.67 10.01
CA LEU A 90 5.23 1.80 10.64
C LEU A 90 3.84 1.35 11.07
N PRO A 91 3.47 1.43 12.36
CA PRO A 91 2.10 1.18 12.80
C PRO A 91 1.11 2.03 12.00
N PHE A 92 0.01 1.42 11.55
CA PHE A 92 -0.96 2.11 10.70
C PHE A 92 -1.65 3.26 11.43
N ASP A 93 -1.79 3.17 12.74
CA ASP A 93 -2.34 4.21 13.60
C ASP A 93 -1.40 5.42 13.81
N GLU A 94 -0.12 5.29 13.48
CA GLU A 94 0.88 6.36 13.41
C GLU A 94 1.06 6.92 11.99
N TYR A 95 0.46 6.28 10.98
CA TYR A 95 0.58 6.69 9.58
C TYR A 95 -0.07 8.05 9.34
N LEU A 96 0.72 9.06 8.95
CA LEU A 96 0.29 10.46 8.86
C LEU A 96 -1.04 10.69 8.12
N PRO A 97 -1.33 10.06 6.97
CA PRO A 97 -2.64 10.15 6.34
C PRO A 97 -3.77 9.60 7.22
N TYR A 98 -3.60 8.42 7.82
CA TYR A 98 -4.61 7.86 8.72
C TYR A 98 -4.86 8.76 9.94
N VAL A 99 -3.79 9.26 10.57
CA VAL A 99 -3.89 10.20 11.70
C VAL A 99 -4.64 11.48 11.30
N GLY A 100 -4.37 12.02 10.11
CA GLY A 100 -5.06 13.19 9.57
C GLY A 100 -6.55 12.94 9.35
N LEU A 101 -6.89 11.82 8.70
CA LEU A 101 -8.27 11.42 8.45
C LEU A 101 -9.03 11.19 9.77
N ARG A 102 -8.42 10.51 10.74
CA ARG A 102 -9.02 10.30 12.06
C ARG A 102 -9.29 11.62 12.77
N ARG A 103 -8.33 12.55 12.77
CA ARG A 103 -8.49 13.89 13.34
C ARG A 103 -9.67 14.64 12.71
N HIS A 104 -9.81 14.54 11.39
CA HIS A 104 -10.90 15.20 10.70
C HIS A 104 -12.26 14.56 11.02
N PHE A 105 -12.42 13.27 10.75
CA PHE A 105 -13.72 12.60 10.83
C PHE A 105 -14.15 12.20 12.25
N VAL A 106 -13.22 11.91 13.14
CA VAL A 106 -13.52 11.47 14.53
C VAL A 106 -13.42 12.63 15.51
N ASP A 107 -12.36 13.44 15.42
CA ASP A 107 -12.15 14.54 16.37
C ASP A 107 -12.84 15.85 15.91
N GLY A 108 -13.40 15.91 14.70
CA GLY A 108 -14.10 17.09 14.17
C GLY A 108 -13.18 18.27 13.84
N VAL A 109 -11.89 18.01 13.57
CA VAL A 109 -10.89 19.05 13.26
C VAL A 109 -10.96 19.39 11.78
N ASP A 110 -11.04 20.67 11.43
CA ASP A 110 -11.01 21.11 10.04
C ASP A 110 -9.72 20.66 9.34
N TRP A 111 -9.81 20.33 8.04
CA TRP A 111 -8.67 19.83 7.27
C TRP A 111 -7.43 20.70 7.43
N GLU A 112 -7.60 22.02 7.31
CA GLU A 112 -6.55 23.05 7.37
C GLU A 112 -5.77 23.04 8.70
N ASP A 113 -6.41 22.60 9.78
CA ASP A 113 -5.79 22.51 11.10
C ASP A 113 -5.07 21.17 11.34
N THR A 114 -5.37 20.15 10.53
CA THR A 114 -4.68 18.86 10.63
C THR A 114 -3.21 19.00 10.23
N ARG A 115 -2.33 18.27 10.93
CA ARG A 115 -0.91 18.18 10.54
C ARG A 115 -0.74 17.56 9.16
N TYR A 116 -1.63 16.64 8.79
CA TYR A 116 -1.64 16.01 7.47
C TYR A 116 -1.76 17.04 6.36
N TYR A 117 -2.75 17.93 6.45
CA TYR A 117 -3.00 18.96 5.46
C TYR A 117 -1.85 19.95 5.37
N ARG A 118 -1.46 20.53 6.51
CA ARG A 118 -0.39 21.54 6.57
C ARG A 118 0.91 21.04 5.99
N ASN A 119 1.35 19.82 6.37
CA ASN A 119 2.57 19.24 5.81
C ASN A 119 2.51 19.12 4.28
N ILE A 120 1.35 18.75 3.72
CA ILE A 120 1.19 18.58 2.27
C ILE A 120 1.22 19.93 1.56
N VAL A 121 0.45 20.90 2.06
CA VAL A 121 0.42 22.26 1.51
C VAL A 121 1.81 22.89 1.55
N ASP A 122 2.55 22.76 2.65
CA ASP A 122 3.92 23.26 2.78
C ASP A 122 4.85 22.69 1.70
N CYS A 123 4.66 21.44 1.29
CA CYS A 123 5.49 20.84 0.24
C CYS A 123 5.04 21.21 -1.17
N ILE A 124 3.74 21.27 -1.42
CA ILE A 124 3.18 21.71 -2.70
C ILE A 124 3.62 23.15 -2.98
N THR A 125 3.42 24.05 -2.00
CA THR A 125 3.85 25.45 -2.08
C THR A 125 5.38 25.60 -2.14
N GLY A 126 6.12 24.65 -1.57
CA GLY A 126 7.57 24.50 -1.70
C GLY A 126 8.06 23.98 -3.06
N GLY A 127 7.18 23.77 -4.04
CA GLY A 127 7.53 23.32 -5.39
C GLY A 127 7.68 21.81 -5.54
N SER A 128 7.11 21.02 -4.62
CA SER A 128 7.01 19.57 -4.71
C SER A 128 5.55 19.16 -4.90
N PRO A 129 5.06 19.04 -6.15
CA PRO A 129 3.71 18.55 -6.42
C PRO A 129 3.48 17.19 -5.77
N LEU A 130 2.23 16.93 -5.37
CA LEU A 130 1.88 15.70 -4.69
C LEU A 130 0.52 15.17 -5.14
N TRP A 131 0.49 13.92 -5.59
CA TRP A 131 -0.73 13.20 -5.99
C TRP A 131 -1.56 13.94 -7.05
N GLY A 132 -0.89 14.65 -7.96
CA GLY A 132 -1.51 15.47 -9.00
C GLY A 132 -1.99 16.84 -8.53
N CYS A 133 -1.66 17.25 -7.30
CA CYS A 133 -1.90 18.60 -6.79
C CYS A 133 -0.61 19.42 -6.86
N GLU A 134 -0.67 20.55 -7.56
CA GLU A 134 0.40 21.56 -7.67
C GLU A 134 0.09 22.81 -6.85
N THR A 135 -1.14 22.93 -6.36
CA THR A 135 -1.60 24.06 -5.54
C THR A 135 -2.35 23.60 -4.29
N GLU A 136 -2.42 24.49 -3.28
CA GLU A 136 -3.26 24.28 -2.10
C GLU A 136 -4.75 24.10 -2.47
N ALA A 137 -5.23 24.87 -3.45
CA ALA A 137 -6.62 24.79 -3.90
C ALA A 137 -6.97 23.40 -4.45
N GLU A 138 -6.12 22.82 -5.30
CA GLU A 138 -6.31 21.47 -5.81
C GLU A 138 -6.24 20.43 -4.69
N PHE A 139 -5.39 20.64 -3.68
CA PHE A 139 -5.34 19.75 -2.53
C PHE A 139 -6.57 19.90 -1.63
N ARG A 140 -7.14 21.10 -1.50
CA ARG A 140 -8.43 21.32 -0.83
C ARG A 140 -9.57 20.61 -1.55
N ASP A 141 -9.62 20.68 -2.88
CA ASP A 141 -10.60 19.94 -3.69
C ASP A 141 -10.47 18.42 -3.47
N ARG A 142 -9.23 17.93 -3.40
CA ARG A 142 -8.94 16.53 -3.07
C ARG A 142 -9.42 16.15 -1.66
N CYS A 143 -9.34 17.05 -0.67
CA CYS A 143 -9.90 16.80 0.66
C CYS A 143 -11.43 16.64 0.58
N GLY A 144 -12.11 17.47 -0.22
CA GLY A 144 -13.54 17.31 -0.48
C GLY A 144 -13.89 15.98 -1.17
N ASP A 145 -13.01 15.43 -2.00
CA ASP A 145 -13.18 14.08 -2.54
C ASP A 145 -13.05 12.98 -1.48
N ILE A 146 -12.20 13.20 -0.46
CA ILE A 146 -12.04 12.28 0.68
C ILE A 146 -13.29 12.33 1.56
N ASP A 147 -13.88 13.50 1.78
CA ASP A 147 -15.13 13.65 2.54
C ASP A 147 -16.27 12.89 1.86
N ARG A 148 -16.42 13.07 0.53
CA ARG A 148 -17.40 12.31 -0.26
C ARG A 148 -17.16 10.80 -0.25
N LEU A 149 -15.90 10.38 -0.15
CA LEU A 149 -15.55 8.96 -0.02
C LEU A 149 -15.95 8.42 1.36
N TYR A 150 -15.69 9.20 2.42
CA TYR A 150 -16.09 8.88 3.78
C TYR A 150 -17.60 8.71 3.89
N ASP A 151 -18.37 9.74 3.49
CA ASP A 151 -19.83 9.71 3.53
C ASP A 151 -20.44 8.52 2.78
N ARG A 152 -19.81 8.13 1.67
CA ARG A 152 -20.28 6.99 0.88
C ARG A 152 -20.00 5.66 1.59
N ILE A 153 -18.78 5.46 2.08
CA ILE A 153 -18.42 4.20 2.75
C ILE A 153 -19.19 4.06 4.07
N ASP A 154 -19.36 5.15 4.82
CA ASP A 154 -20.13 5.17 6.06
C ASP A 154 -21.60 4.78 5.83
N ARG A 155 -22.23 5.30 4.76
CA ARG A 155 -23.64 5.05 4.47
C ARG A 155 -23.93 3.76 3.73
N GLU A 156 -23.04 3.34 2.84
CA GLU A 156 -23.28 2.27 1.86
C GLU A 156 -22.36 1.06 2.05
N GLY A 157 -21.38 1.15 2.95
CA GLY A 157 -20.28 0.19 3.06
C GLY A 157 -19.25 0.31 1.95
N TYR A 158 -18.23 -0.54 2.00
CA TYR A 158 -17.16 -0.53 0.99
C TYR A 158 -17.58 -1.23 -0.30
N ARG A 159 -17.44 -0.53 -1.42
CA ARG A 159 -17.66 -1.10 -2.76
C ARG A 159 -16.36 -1.25 -3.54
N PRO A 160 -16.10 -2.43 -4.16
CA PRO A 160 -14.87 -2.67 -4.91
C PRO A 160 -14.77 -1.78 -6.14
N ALA A 161 -13.54 -1.48 -6.57
CA ALA A 161 -13.29 -0.62 -7.73
C ALA A 161 -13.98 -1.14 -9.00
N SER A 162 -14.09 -2.47 -9.15
CA SER A 162 -14.72 -3.13 -10.28
C SER A 162 -16.22 -2.85 -10.43
N GLU A 163 -16.91 -2.48 -9.34
CA GLU A 163 -18.33 -2.16 -9.38
C GLU A 163 -18.62 -0.68 -9.62
N LEU A 164 -17.64 0.19 -9.37
CA LEU A 164 -17.85 1.64 -9.36
C LEU A 164 -17.58 2.28 -10.73
N ARG A 165 -16.75 1.68 -11.58
CA ARG A 165 -16.44 2.19 -12.92
C ARG A 165 -16.15 1.05 -13.88
N GLU A 166 -16.92 0.95 -14.97
CA GLU A 166 -16.57 0.08 -16.09
C GLU A 166 -15.20 0.49 -16.67
N GLY A 167 -14.30 -0.47 -16.85
CA GLY A 167 -13.03 -0.27 -17.54
C GLY A 167 -11.88 0.32 -16.71
N LYS A 168 -12.07 0.70 -15.44
CA LYS A 168 -10.93 0.96 -14.56
C LYS A 168 -10.36 -0.35 -14.03
N LEU A 169 -9.07 -0.54 -14.30
CA LEU A 169 -8.32 -1.74 -13.97
C LEU A 169 -8.31 -2.00 -12.46
N ARG A 170 -8.25 -3.28 -12.08
CA ARG A 170 -8.11 -3.79 -10.69
C ARG A 170 -6.92 -3.20 -9.89
N TYR A 171 -6.08 -2.35 -10.51
CA TYR A 171 -4.95 -1.65 -9.89
C TYR A 171 -5.36 -0.60 -8.85
N ASP A 172 -6.59 -0.06 -8.95
CA ASP A 172 -7.09 0.98 -8.04
C ASP A 172 -7.55 0.42 -6.68
N GLU A 173 -7.55 -0.91 -6.50
CA GLU A 173 -7.89 -1.56 -5.24
C GLU A 173 -6.78 -1.41 -4.18
N ILE A 174 -7.14 -1.52 -2.90
CA ILE A 174 -6.18 -1.49 -1.79
C ILE A 174 -5.10 -2.54 -2.05
N ALA A 175 -3.84 -2.12 -1.95
CA ALA A 175 -2.71 -2.96 -2.22
C ALA A 175 -1.96 -3.28 -0.93
N VAL A 176 -1.58 -4.55 -0.78
CA VAL A 176 -0.84 -5.05 0.37
C VAL A 176 0.38 -5.85 -0.07
N ASN A 177 1.34 -6.00 0.83
CA ASN A 177 2.43 -6.96 0.75
C ASN A 177 2.24 -8.04 1.81
N VAL A 178 2.81 -9.22 1.59
CA VAL A 178 2.81 -10.32 2.56
C VAL A 178 4.21 -10.49 3.12
N GLY A 179 4.39 -10.13 4.39
CA GLY A 179 5.67 -10.28 5.11
C GLY A 179 6.07 -11.75 5.31
N ARG A 180 7.28 -11.98 5.82
CA ARG A 180 7.85 -13.33 6.03
C ARG A 180 7.01 -14.22 6.94
N ASP A 181 6.27 -13.60 7.86
CA ASP A 181 5.42 -14.27 8.84
C ASP A 181 3.95 -14.31 8.40
N GLY A 182 3.63 -13.84 7.18
CA GLY A 182 2.28 -13.82 6.64
C GLY A 182 1.43 -12.60 7.01
N HIS A 183 1.99 -11.64 7.76
CA HIS A 183 1.32 -10.38 8.06
C HIS A 183 1.06 -9.55 6.78
N LEU A 184 -0.11 -8.93 6.71
CA LEU A 184 -0.47 -8.01 5.63
C LEU A 184 0.09 -6.62 5.94
N LEU A 185 0.91 -6.11 5.02
CA LEU A 185 1.54 -4.81 5.13
C LEU A 185 0.92 -3.88 4.09
N PHE A 186 0.37 -2.75 4.53
CA PHE A 186 -0.20 -1.77 3.62
C PHE A 186 0.85 -1.29 2.61
N ASN A 187 0.49 -1.28 1.33
CA ASN A 187 1.31 -0.77 0.24
C ASN A 187 0.66 0.45 -0.43
N ASP A 188 -0.66 0.38 -0.66
CA ASP A 188 -1.38 1.42 -1.39
C ASP A 188 -2.89 1.44 -1.13
N GLY A 189 -3.55 2.55 -1.46
CA GLY A 189 -4.98 2.77 -1.22
C GLY A 189 -5.25 3.52 0.08
N LYS A 190 -4.34 4.43 0.48
CA LYS A 190 -4.30 5.05 1.82
C LYS A 190 -5.64 5.62 2.28
N HIS A 191 -6.31 6.37 1.42
CA HIS A 191 -7.60 7.00 1.74
C HIS A 191 -8.69 5.94 1.89
N ARG A 192 -8.76 4.96 0.99
CA ARG A 192 -9.74 3.87 1.05
C ARG A 192 -9.59 3.00 2.28
N LEU A 193 -8.37 2.55 2.58
CA LEU A 193 -8.14 1.73 3.77
C LEU A 193 -8.38 2.51 5.06
N SER A 194 -7.95 3.78 5.11
CA SER A 194 -8.18 4.63 6.28
C SER A 194 -9.66 4.84 6.53
N VAL A 195 -10.44 5.20 5.50
CA VAL A 195 -11.89 5.38 5.62
C VAL A 195 -12.57 4.07 6.02
N ALA A 196 -12.21 2.93 5.40
CA ALA A 196 -12.79 1.64 5.75
C ALA A 196 -12.58 1.28 7.23
N LYS A 197 -11.39 1.57 7.78
CA LYS A 197 -11.11 1.40 9.21
C LYS A 197 -11.91 2.34 10.10
N LEU A 198 -12.04 3.60 9.72
CA LEU A 198 -12.78 4.60 10.50
C LEU A 198 -14.29 4.32 10.52
N CYS A 199 -14.82 3.75 9.44
CA CYS A 199 -16.23 3.34 9.32
C CYS A 199 -16.50 1.91 9.83
N ASP A 200 -15.53 1.23 10.43
CA ASP A 200 -15.66 -0.14 10.98
C ASP A 200 -16.22 -1.14 9.94
N VAL A 201 -15.68 -1.10 8.71
CA VAL A 201 -16.11 -2.01 7.64
C VAL A 201 -15.59 -3.42 7.90
N ASP A 202 -16.49 -4.42 7.89
CA ASP A 202 -16.16 -5.84 8.13
C ASP A 202 -15.03 -6.36 7.24
N ASP A 203 -15.03 -5.99 5.96
CA ASP A 203 -14.05 -6.48 5.01
C ASP A 203 -13.84 -5.55 3.79
N VAL A 204 -12.60 -5.52 3.29
CA VAL A 204 -12.20 -4.77 2.10
C VAL A 204 -11.54 -5.69 1.06
N PRO A 205 -11.74 -5.44 -0.25
CA PRO A 205 -10.98 -6.11 -1.28
C PRO A 205 -9.54 -5.57 -1.27
N VAL A 206 -8.58 -6.48 -1.30
CA VAL A 206 -7.15 -6.19 -1.41
C VAL A 206 -6.49 -7.02 -2.48
N ARG A 207 -5.39 -6.50 -3.02
CA ARG A 207 -4.50 -7.22 -3.94
C ARG A 207 -3.09 -7.28 -3.39
N VAL A 208 -2.38 -8.36 -3.69
CA VAL A 208 -1.00 -8.55 -3.26
C VAL A 208 -0.04 -7.99 -4.30
N ILE A 209 0.85 -7.08 -3.90
CA ILE A 209 1.96 -6.63 -4.74
C ILE A 209 3.11 -7.60 -4.56
N VAL A 210 3.71 -7.65 -3.38
CA VAL A 210 4.87 -8.52 -3.11
C VAL A 210 4.61 -9.50 -1.99
N ARG A 211 5.21 -10.69 -2.10
CA ARG A 211 5.23 -11.72 -1.07
C ARG A 211 6.67 -12.05 -0.69
N HIS A 212 6.90 -12.26 0.61
CA HIS A 212 8.22 -12.62 1.09
C HIS A 212 8.55 -14.08 0.75
N GLN A 213 9.75 -14.33 0.21
CA GLN A 213 10.17 -15.67 -0.23
C GLN A 213 10.03 -16.74 0.86
N ARG A 214 10.38 -16.39 2.11
CA ARG A 214 10.25 -17.29 3.26
C ARG A 214 8.79 -17.72 3.51
N TRP A 215 7.85 -16.79 3.46
CA TRP A 215 6.44 -17.10 3.66
C TRP A 215 5.93 -18.05 2.58
N VAL A 216 6.27 -17.78 1.31
CA VAL A 216 5.92 -18.67 0.19
C VAL A 216 6.51 -20.07 0.42
N ALA A 217 7.70 -20.18 1.02
CA ALA A 217 8.38 -21.45 1.28
C ALA A 217 7.77 -22.31 2.37
N GLU A 218 7.05 -21.69 3.29
CA GLU A 218 6.38 -22.34 4.41
C GLU A 218 4.89 -22.59 4.11
N SER A 219 4.28 -21.80 3.20
CA SER A 219 2.83 -21.80 2.94
C SER A 219 2.42 -22.37 1.57
N ASP A 220 3.20 -22.12 0.50
CA ASP A 220 2.85 -22.35 -0.92
C ASP A 220 1.49 -21.72 -1.35
N ARG A 221 0.91 -20.84 -0.53
CA ARG A 221 -0.37 -20.15 -0.81
C ARG A 221 -0.16 -18.87 -1.58
N GLU A 222 -1.20 -18.46 -2.31
CA GLU A 222 -1.26 -17.13 -2.93
C GLU A 222 -1.49 -16.03 -1.88
N PHE A 223 -2.25 -16.35 -0.82
CA PHE A 223 -2.66 -15.42 0.22
C PHE A 223 -2.60 -16.06 1.64
N PRO A 224 -2.32 -15.31 2.71
CA PRO A 224 -2.43 -15.79 4.10
C PRO A 224 -3.84 -16.30 4.44
N SER A 225 -3.96 -17.35 5.24
CA SER A 225 -5.27 -17.75 5.78
C SER A 225 -5.84 -16.69 6.71
N GLU A 226 -7.16 -16.71 6.90
CA GLU A 226 -7.85 -16.03 7.99
C GLU A 226 -7.29 -16.43 9.36
#